data_AF-A0A2T5C704-F1
#
_entry.id   AF-A0A2T5C704-F1
#
_cell.length_a   1.000
_cell.length_b   1.000
_cell.length_c   1.000
_cell.angle_alpha   90.00
_cell.angle_beta   90.00
_cell.angle_gamma   90.00
#
_symmetry.space_group_name_H-M   'P 1'
#
loop_
_entity.id
_entity.type
_entity.pdbx_description
1 polymer ?
#
loop_
_entity_poly.entity_id
_entity_poly.type
_entity_poly.pdbx_seq_one_letter_code
_entity_poly.pdbx_strand_id
1 'polypeptide(L)'
;IMYHPFVLPFVVGFSVMGVVLVARYIYWLSGMSPGNRQRVLWGFFSRSTLLAVKEILQESLLHLKIFRVNPLLGFMHASLAFGWFMLIVGGKLETWYYTGNFFNPPYYAIFFRYFEPLTEGFWMNGVLLFY
;
A
#
# COMPACT_ATOMS: atom_id res chain seq x y z
N ILE A 1 12.68 -4.13 18.71
CA ILE A 1 12.63 -3.73 17.29
C ILE A 1 13.97 -3.12 16.95
N MET A 2 14.70 -3.69 15.99
CA MET A 2 16.02 -3.19 15.62
C MET A 2 15.88 -1.97 14.71
N TYR A 3 16.71 -0.95 14.96
CA TYR A 3 16.81 0.26 14.14
C TYR A 3 18.23 0.36 13.62
N HIS A 4 18.38 0.74 12.34
CA HIS A 4 19.68 0.98 11.74
C HIS A 4 19.62 2.23 10.85
N PRO A 5 20.63 3.13 10.86
CA PRO A 5 20.64 4.36 10.05
C PRO A 5 20.40 4.14 8.54
N PHE A 6 20.68 2.94 8.04
CA PHE A 6 20.34 2.51 6.67
C PHE A 6 18.88 2.79 6.27
N VAL A 7 17.93 2.71 7.21
CA VAL A 7 16.51 2.94 6.89
C VAL A 7 16.12 4.41 6.81
N LEU A 8 17.01 5.34 7.21
CA LEU A 8 16.71 6.76 7.29
C LEU A 8 16.19 7.37 5.98
N PRO A 9 16.80 7.11 4.80
CA PRO A 9 16.30 7.66 3.54
C PRO A 9 14.85 7.23 3.26
N PHE A 10 14.53 5.97 3.53
CA PHE A 10 13.16 5.45 3.39
C PHE A 10 12.20 6.10 4.39
N VAL A 11 12.57 6.16 5.68
CA VAL A 11 11.71 6.72 6.73
C VAL A 11 11.44 8.19 6.47
N VAL A 12 12.46 8.97 6.08
CA VAL A 12 12.31 10.39 5.73
C VAL A 12 11.40 10.54 4.52
N GLY A 13 11.68 9.82 3.41
CA GLY A 13 10.87 9.89 2.20
C GLY A 13 9.42 9.51 2.44
N PHE A 14 9.19 8.38 3.11
CA PHE A 14 7.85 7.90 3.46
C PHE A 14 7.09 8.90 4.34
N SER A 15 7.75 9.48 5.34
CA SER A 15 7.15 10.48 6.23
C SER A 15 6.80 11.76 5.48
N VAL A 16 7.70 12.26 4.62
CA VAL A 16 7.44 13.46 3.79
C VAL A 16 6.27 13.22 2.85
N MET A 17 6.23 12.07 2.17
CA MET A 17 5.10 11.72 1.29
C MET A 17 3.79 11.64 2.07
N GLY A 18 3.81 11.02 3.25
CA GLY A 18 2.65 10.94 4.14
C GLY A 18 2.13 12.32 4.56
N VAL A 19 3.03 13.21 5.00
CA VAL A 19 2.69 14.59 5.39
C VAL A 19 2.11 15.37 4.22
N VAL A 20 2.72 15.31 3.03
CA VAL A 20 2.23 16.00 1.83
C VAL A 20 0.84 15.49 1.44
N LEU A 21 0.63 14.17 1.50
CA LEU A 21 -0.66 13.56 1.19
C LEU A 21 -1.75 14.04 2.15
N VAL A 22 -1.49 13.99 3.46
CA VAL A 22 -2.40 14.47 4.49
C VAL A 22 -2.70 15.95 4.30
N ALA A 23 -1.68 16.78 4.08
CA ALA A 23 -1.86 18.21 3.85
C ALA A 23 -2.74 18.49 2.61
N ARG A 24 -2.52 17.77 1.51
CA ARG A 24 -3.34 17.89 0.30
C ARG A 24 -4.80 17.51 0.56
N TYR A 25 -5.06 16.42 1.27
CA TYR A 25 -6.42 16.03 1.62
C TYR A 25 -7.10 17.01 2.57
N ILE A 26 -6.38 17.54 3.56
CA ILE A 26 -6.92 18.58 4.45
C ILE A 26 -7.29 19.83 3.66
N TYR A 27 -6.38 20.31 2.80
CA TYR A 27 -6.65 21.47 1.94
C TYR A 27 -7.89 21.25 1.07
N TRP A 28 -7.97 20.08 0.41
CA TRP A 28 -9.11 19.71 -0.43
C TRP A 28 -10.43 19.64 0.37
N LEU A 29 -10.43 19.02 1.55
CA LEU A 29 -11.61 18.93 2.42
C LEU A 29 -12.02 20.30 2.97
N SER A 30 -11.06 21.19 3.23
CA SER A 30 -11.32 22.54 3.74
C SER A 30 -11.99 23.45 2.71
N GLY A 31 -11.72 23.23 1.41
CA GLY A 31 -12.33 23.98 0.31
C GLY A 31 -13.76 23.54 -0.06
N MET A 32 -14.32 22.52 0.59
CA MET A 32 -15.68 22.05 0.32
C MET A 32 -16.74 22.89 1.04
N SER A 33 -17.91 23.03 0.42
CA SER A 33 -19.08 23.59 1.11
C SER A 33 -19.44 22.76 2.35
N PRO A 34 -19.95 23.37 3.44
CA PRO A 34 -20.23 22.66 4.70
C PRO A 34 -21.13 21.43 4.52
N GLY A 35 -22.15 21.53 3.66
CA GLY A 35 -23.07 20.41 3.37
C GLY A 35 -22.44 19.25 2.59
N ASN A 36 -21.40 19.51 1.78
CA ASN A 36 -20.66 18.45 1.08
C ASN A 36 -19.66 17.77 2.02
N ARG A 37 -18.97 18.56 2.84
CA ARG A 37 -18.03 18.05 3.84
C ARG A 37 -18.71 17.09 4.82
N GLN A 38 -19.91 17.44 5.29
CA GLN A 38 -20.67 16.58 6.18
C GLN A 38 -21.09 15.28 5.47
N ARG A 39 -21.54 15.34 4.22
CA ARG A 39 -21.83 14.11 3.45
C ARG A 39 -20.63 13.19 3.26
N VAL A 40 -19.43 13.74 3.03
CA VAL A 40 -18.20 12.94 2.89
C VAL A 40 -17.82 12.26 4.22
N LEU A 41 -17.86 13.01 5.33
CA LEU A 41 -17.51 12.49 6.65
C LEU A 41 -18.49 11.40 7.12
N TRP A 42 -19.79 11.65 6.97
CA TRP A 42 -20.83 10.70 7.37
C TRP A 42 -20.99 9.54 6.39
N GLY A 43 -20.69 9.79 5.11
CA GLY A 43 -20.71 8.79 4.06
C GLY A 43 -19.56 7.79 4.15
N PHE A 44 -18.51 8.07 4.93
CA PHE A 44 -17.26 7.29 4.95
C PHE A 44 -17.48 5.82 5.33
N PHE A 45 -18.46 5.50 6.18
CA PHE A 45 -18.80 4.12 6.57
C PHE A 45 -20.13 3.62 5.99
N SER A 46 -20.47 4.06 4.79
CA SER A 46 -21.72 3.66 4.13
C SER A 46 -21.50 2.56 3.08
N ARG A 47 -22.59 1.95 2.59
CA ARG A 47 -22.55 0.99 1.47
C ARG A 47 -21.91 1.59 0.22
N SER A 48 -22.02 2.90 0.01
CA SER A 48 -21.38 3.56 -1.13
C SER A 48 -19.86 3.58 -0.99
N THR A 49 -19.29 3.64 0.22
CA THR A 49 -17.85 3.50 0.43
C THR A 49 -17.38 2.10 0.09
N LEU A 50 -18.11 1.04 0.46
CA LEU A 50 -17.75 -0.32 0.08
C LEU A 50 -17.76 -0.51 -1.44
N LEU A 51 -18.76 0.06 -2.12
CA LEU A 51 -18.81 0.06 -3.59
C LEU A 51 -17.65 0.87 -4.19
N ALA A 52 -17.30 2.02 -3.60
CA ALA A 52 -16.16 2.82 -4.04
C ALA A 52 -14.83 2.08 -3.84
N VAL A 53 -14.63 1.40 -2.71
CA VAL A 53 -13.45 0.56 -2.47
C VAL A 53 -13.37 -0.57 -3.49
N LYS A 54 -14.50 -1.22 -3.79
CA LYS A 54 -14.56 -2.25 -4.83
C LYS A 54 -14.17 -1.67 -6.19
N GLU A 55 -14.71 -0.52 -6.58
CA GLU A 55 -14.36 0.16 -7.83
C GLU A 55 -12.86 0.51 -7.86
N ILE A 56 -12.30 1.01 -6.77
CA ILE A 56 -10.86 1.30 -6.65
C ILE A 56 -10.04 0.02 -6.87
N LEU A 57 -10.40 -1.11 -6.25
CA LEU A 57 -9.70 -2.38 -6.48
C LEU A 57 -9.83 -2.84 -7.93
N GLN A 58 -11.01 -2.75 -8.52
CA GLN A 58 -11.24 -3.18 -9.90
C GLN A 58 -10.51 -2.31 -10.91
N GLU A 59 -10.44 -1.00 -10.69
CA GLU A 59 -9.95 -0.04 -11.68
C GLU A 59 -8.54 0.47 -11.42
N SER A 60 -8.12 0.61 -10.17
CA SER A 60 -6.78 1.08 -9.80
C SER A 60 -5.79 -0.06 -9.56
N LEU A 61 -6.26 -1.22 -9.08
CA LEU A 61 -5.38 -2.38 -8.83
C LEU A 61 -5.41 -3.35 -10.01
N LEU A 62 -6.60 -3.73 -10.47
CA LEU A 62 -6.78 -4.74 -11.52
C LEU A 62 -7.00 -4.15 -12.92
N HIS A 63 -7.24 -2.84 -13.03
CA HIS A 63 -7.45 -2.15 -14.31
C HIS A 63 -8.46 -2.84 -15.27
N LEU A 64 -9.58 -3.36 -14.74
CA LEU A 64 -10.53 -4.18 -15.51
C LEU A 64 -11.11 -3.47 -16.75
N LYS A 65 -11.25 -2.13 -16.75
CA LYS A 65 -11.66 -1.40 -17.96
C LYS A 65 -10.61 -1.46 -19.08
N ILE A 66 -9.31 -1.43 -18.75
CA ILE A 66 -8.24 -1.52 -19.76
C ILE A 66 -8.25 -2.91 -20.41
N PHE A 67 -8.50 -3.96 -19.63
CA PHE A 67 -8.63 -5.33 -20.14
C PHE A 67 -9.72 -5.48 -21.21
N ARG A 68 -10.81 -4.71 -21.12
CA ARG A 68 -11.89 -4.74 -22.12
C ARG A 68 -11.50 -4.09 -23.45
N VAL A 69 -10.54 -3.16 -23.43
CA VAL A 69 -10.06 -2.45 -24.63
C VAL A 69 -8.90 -3.21 -25.27
N ASN A 70 -7.90 -3.59 -24.45
CA ASN A 70 -6.74 -4.33 -24.91
C ASN A 70 -6.26 -5.28 -23.79
N PRO A 71 -6.48 -6.60 -23.93
CA PRO A 71 -6.13 -7.58 -22.91
C PRO A 71 -4.63 -7.60 -22.56
N LEU A 72 -3.74 -7.43 -23.55
CA LEU A 72 -2.29 -7.42 -23.33
C LEU A 72 -1.89 -6.20 -22.49
N LEU A 73 -2.40 -5.02 -22.86
CA LEU A 73 -2.12 -3.78 -22.13
C LEU A 73 -2.68 -3.83 -20.70
N GLY A 74 -3.88 -4.39 -20.54
CA GLY A 74 -4.50 -4.62 -19.22
C GLY A 74 -3.64 -5.54 -18.35
N PHE A 75 -3.15 -6.64 -18.91
CA PHE A 75 -2.26 -7.57 -18.20
C PHE A 75 -0.97 -6.90 -17.75
N MET A 76 -0.32 -6.12 -18.61
CA MET A 76 0.91 -5.40 -18.25
C MET A 76 0.69 -4.44 -17.06
N HIS A 77 -0.39 -3.66 -17.06
CA HIS A 77 -0.66 -2.70 -15.99
C HIS A 77 -1.09 -3.40 -14.69
N ALA A 78 -2.01 -4.35 -14.79
CA ALA A 78 -2.52 -5.06 -13.64
C ALA A 78 -1.42 -5.90 -12.97
N SER A 79 -0.58 -6.61 -13.74
CA SER A 79 0.53 -7.38 -13.15
C SER A 79 1.54 -6.50 -12.42
N LEU A 80 1.81 -5.28 -12.90
CA LEU A 80 2.66 -4.33 -12.21
C LEU A 80 2.00 -3.83 -10.92
N ALA A 81 0.79 -3.27 -11.00
CA ALA A 81 0.11 -2.69 -9.83
C ALA A 81 -0.22 -3.77 -8.77
N PHE A 82 -0.78 -4.89 -9.20
CA PHE A 82 -1.10 -6.03 -8.34
C PHE A 82 0.17 -6.70 -7.79
N GLY A 83 1.24 -6.80 -8.58
CA GLY A 83 2.53 -7.33 -8.14
C GLY A 83 3.11 -6.52 -6.98
N TRP A 84 3.17 -5.18 -7.10
CA TRP A 84 3.61 -4.31 -6.02
C TRP A 84 2.74 -4.41 -4.77
N PHE A 85 1.42 -4.47 -4.95
CA PHE A 85 0.49 -4.69 -3.84
C PHE A 85 0.77 -6.00 -3.11
N MET A 86 0.97 -7.09 -3.85
CA MET A 86 1.29 -8.41 -3.28
C MET A 86 2.62 -8.41 -2.54
N LEU A 87 3.66 -7.70 -3.03
CA LEU A 87 4.93 -7.55 -2.31
C LEU A 87 4.74 -6.82 -0.96
N ILE A 88 3.94 -5.76 -0.93
CA ILE A 88 3.66 -5.00 0.28
C ILE A 88 2.86 -5.85 1.28
N VAL A 89 1.78 -6.49 0.82
CA VAL A 89 0.92 -7.33 1.67
C VAL A 89 1.67 -8.56 2.16
N GLY A 90 2.36 -9.27 1.27
CA GLY A 90 3.16 -10.44 1.60
C GLY A 90 4.25 -10.12 2.61
N GLY A 91 5.03 -9.06 2.39
CA GLY A 91 6.05 -8.61 3.35
C GLY A 91 5.45 -8.22 4.71
N LYS A 92 4.27 -7.59 4.73
CA LYS A 92 3.59 -7.26 5.98
C LYS A 92 3.11 -8.51 6.73
N LEU A 93 2.49 -9.46 6.02
CA LEU A 93 2.02 -10.71 6.61
C LEU A 93 3.19 -11.57 7.12
N GLU A 94 4.27 -11.65 6.34
CA GLU A 94 5.50 -12.34 6.73
C GLU A 94 6.08 -11.76 8.01
N THR A 95 6.27 -10.44 8.07
CA THR A 95 6.81 -9.81 9.28
C THR A 95 5.87 -9.88 10.47
N TRP A 96 4.55 -9.84 10.25
CA TRP A 96 3.59 -10.07 11.32
C TRP A 96 3.69 -11.51 11.86
N TYR A 97 3.78 -12.50 10.98
CA TYR A 97 3.96 -13.91 11.36
C TYR A 97 5.24 -14.11 12.18
N TYR A 98 6.36 -13.53 11.76
CA TYR A 98 7.64 -13.67 12.44
C TYR A 98 7.74 -12.89 13.75
N THR A 99 7.18 -11.68 13.83
CA THR A 99 7.32 -10.83 15.02
C THR A 99 6.16 -10.97 16.02
N GLY A 100 5.04 -11.57 15.61
CA GLY A 100 3.78 -11.55 16.36
C GLY A 100 3.14 -10.16 16.46
N ASN A 101 3.73 -9.12 15.87
CA ASN A 101 3.29 -7.73 16.00
C ASN A 101 2.89 -7.13 14.65
N PHE A 102 1.58 -6.95 14.46
CA PHE A 102 1.05 -6.32 13.24
C PHE A 102 1.40 -4.83 13.14
N PHE A 103 1.72 -4.14 14.24
CA PHE A 103 2.08 -2.72 14.24
C PHE A 103 3.60 -2.48 14.24
N ASN A 104 4.38 -3.45 13.76
CA ASN A 104 5.79 -3.22 13.48
C ASN A 104 5.98 -2.05 12.49
N PRO A 105 7.07 -1.27 12.63
CA PRO A 105 7.34 -0.13 11.76
C PRO A 105 7.34 -0.50 10.28
N PRO A 106 6.86 0.37 9.38
CA PRO A 106 6.78 0.06 7.94
C PRO A 106 8.12 -0.36 7.33
N TYR A 107 9.22 0.26 7.76
CA TYR A 107 10.56 -0.07 7.27
C TYR A 107 10.98 -1.51 7.61
N TYR A 108 10.42 -2.09 8.67
CA TYR A 108 10.77 -3.45 9.09
C TYR A 108 10.25 -4.48 8.08
N ALA A 109 9.06 -4.27 7.54
CA ALA A 109 8.50 -5.13 6.49
C ALA A 109 9.27 -5.00 5.17
N ILE A 110 9.69 -3.78 4.82
CA ILE A 110 10.44 -3.51 3.59
C ILE A 110 11.87 -4.06 3.65
N PHE A 111 12.54 -3.90 4.79
CA PHE A 111 13.93 -4.32 5.00
C PHE A 111 14.03 -5.57 5.88
N PHE A 112 13.04 -6.46 5.82
CA PHE A 112 12.96 -7.61 6.72
C PHE A 112 14.23 -8.46 6.68
N ARG A 113 14.71 -8.80 5.47
CA ARG A 113 15.96 -9.56 5.27
C ARG A 113 17.22 -8.86 5.75
N TYR A 114 17.21 -7.53 5.82
CA TYR A 114 18.34 -6.78 6.37
C TYR A 114 18.42 -6.96 7.90
N PHE A 115 17.28 -7.02 8.58
CA PHE A 115 17.21 -7.18 10.04
C PHE A 115 17.23 -8.64 10.49
N GLU A 116 16.71 -9.55 9.66
CA GLU A 116 16.56 -10.98 9.98
C GLU A 116 17.16 -11.86 8.88
N PRO A 117 18.50 -11.84 8.67
CA PRO A 117 19.15 -12.47 7.52
C PRO A 117 19.15 -14.01 7.57
N LEU A 118 19.01 -14.60 8.77
CA LEU A 118 19.00 -16.05 8.98
C LEU A 118 17.60 -16.66 8.85
N THR A 119 16.58 -15.82 8.71
CA THR A 119 15.20 -16.27 8.61
C THR A 119 14.90 -16.65 7.15
N GLU A 120 14.52 -17.91 6.91
CA GLU A 120 14.03 -18.34 5.61
C GLU A 120 12.66 -17.69 5.34
N GLY A 121 12.66 -16.52 4.69
CA GLY A 121 11.43 -15.80 4.36
C GLY A 121 10.57 -16.55 3.35
N PHE A 122 9.48 -17.18 3.78
CA PHE A 122 8.58 -17.96 2.92
C PHE A 122 8.07 -17.18 1.69
N TRP A 123 7.83 -15.87 1.80
CA TRP A 123 7.29 -15.06 0.70
C TRP A 123 8.36 -14.42 -0.18
N MET A 124 9.46 -13.94 0.41
CA MET A 124 10.52 -13.21 -0.32
C MET A 124 11.63 -14.11 -0.87
N ASN A 125 11.70 -15.39 -0.47
CA ASN A 125 12.69 -16.35 -0.96
C ASN A 125 12.62 -16.60 -2.47
N GLY A 126 11.43 -16.58 -3.07
CA GLY A 126 11.28 -16.77 -4.51
C GLY A 126 11.59 -15.54 -5.35
N VAL A 127 11.38 -14.32 -4.82
CA VAL A 127 11.46 -13.07 -5.61
C VAL A 127 12.89 -12.58 -5.78
N LEU A 128 13.75 -12.79 -4.77
CA LEU A 128 15.14 -12.32 -4.77
C LEU A 128 16.12 -13.31 -5.45
N LEU A 129 15.64 -14.45 -5.94
CA LEU A 129 16.41 -15.34 -6.83
C LEU A 129 16.36 -14.89 -8.30
N PHE A 130 15.56 -13.88 -8.62
CA PHE A 130 15.45 -13.29 -9.97
C PHE A 130 16.30 -12.03 -10.17
N TYR A 131 17.19 -11.70 -9.21
CA TYR A 131 18.19 -10.64 -9.32
C TYR A 131 19.59 -11.18 -9.01
#